data_AF-A0A0D7BRH5-F1
#
_entry.id   AF-A0A0D7BRH5-F1
#
_cell.length_a   1.000
_cell.length_b   1.000
_cell.length_c   1.000
_cell.angle_alpha   90.00
_cell.angle_beta   90.00
_cell.angle_gamma   90.00
#
_symmetry.space_group_name_H-M   'P 1'
#
loop_
_entity.id
_entity.type
_entity.pdbx_description
1 polymer ?
#
loop_
_entity_poly.entity_id
_entity_poly.type
_entity_poly.pdbx_seq_one_letter_code
_entity_poly.pdbx_strand_id
1 'polypeptide(L)'
;MLDLLQAVILPEHVVEARDIVSPVHESRSAERIITTNDEVMQWIWETWDDPRLANVEIITFVTAVHVRQISEERLHTCFRGTHASSSAILRVLFDLVAYFSQYPLDIDDGLSLLMKCSLYILHLLKLEVIRTGPDIIRQRADLCKTLLFVFVLVGSSSIVFRVQRVLLEVFTLFDPKCLEIAAKMAVEDTIGFLNCLNNFLGRDHDLEDIPACLIALNFCTLLRRAHAPDLDVALSRSWAYLLPPILENLLHMPRASMAPTLSSLLFLVSAGTLEHRPQLSSRQNETLWSAALRCGPSDLLVVAGIAVYIVSQDRVDLHSRQYGCRVWDMLRDALFLVLRHRFLDDHEPLGLLTASVICTATEILLRRLDSPFIIASPWTSTLRRELKSLISTQAHEEDHYRRILQIRARESVTHLLSTIEDSGNSLPDEPRVHLDQLEKCMLGSVVSFRMSECVIVIPIAAPKDSGRE
;
A
#
# COMPACT_ATOMS: atom_id res chain seq x y z
N MET A 1 2.02 -45.24 -9.75
CA MET A 1 2.05 -44.40 -8.53
C MET A 1 0.94 -43.36 -8.55
N LEU A 2 0.68 -42.69 -9.69
CA LEU A 2 -0.55 -41.91 -9.87
C LEU A 2 -1.81 -42.74 -9.60
N ASP A 3 -1.87 -43.98 -10.13
CA ASP A 3 -2.98 -44.91 -9.84
C ASP A 3 -3.06 -45.32 -8.37
N LEU A 4 -1.93 -45.30 -7.64
CA LEU A 4 -1.88 -45.59 -6.21
C LEU A 4 -2.37 -44.39 -5.41
N LEU A 5 -1.97 -43.17 -5.76
CA LEU A 5 -2.52 -41.94 -5.19
C LEU A 5 -4.01 -41.83 -5.49
N GLN A 6 -4.43 -42.10 -6.72
CA GLN A 6 -5.83 -42.10 -7.11
C GLN A 6 -6.61 -43.16 -6.32
N ALA A 7 -6.11 -44.40 -6.22
CA ALA A 7 -6.74 -45.45 -5.42
C ALA A 7 -6.77 -45.15 -3.90
N VAL A 8 -5.80 -44.38 -3.39
CA VAL A 8 -5.69 -44.02 -1.97
C VAL A 8 -6.54 -42.79 -1.62
N ILE A 9 -6.61 -41.81 -2.52
CA ILE A 9 -7.21 -40.49 -2.26
C ILE A 9 -8.66 -40.43 -2.74
N LEU A 10 -9.01 -41.07 -3.87
CA LEU A 10 -10.33 -40.94 -4.51
C LEU A 10 -10.78 -42.26 -5.13
N PRO A 11 -11.54 -43.10 -4.42
CA PRO A 11 -11.98 -44.35 -5.01
C PRO A 11 -12.97 -44.15 -6.16
N GLU A 12 -13.94 -43.21 -6.09
CA GLU A 12 -15.12 -43.29 -7.01
C GLU A 12 -15.86 -41.95 -7.33
N HIS A 13 -15.39 -40.76 -6.89
CA HIS A 13 -16.13 -39.49 -7.07
C HIS A 13 -15.29 -38.36 -7.71
N VAL A 14 -15.96 -37.47 -8.46
CA VAL A 14 -15.36 -36.25 -9.02
C VAL A 14 -15.15 -35.26 -7.87
N VAL A 15 -13.93 -34.72 -7.73
CA VAL A 15 -13.61 -33.71 -6.70
C VAL A 15 -14.31 -32.40 -7.07
N GLU A 16 -15.22 -31.93 -6.23
CA GLU A 16 -15.82 -30.61 -6.38
C GLU A 16 -15.02 -29.56 -5.58
N ALA A 17 -15.12 -28.28 -5.95
CA ALA A 17 -14.50 -27.19 -5.19
C ALA A 17 -14.90 -27.19 -3.71
N ARG A 18 -16.12 -27.66 -3.40
CA ARG A 18 -16.60 -27.80 -2.02
C ARG A 18 -15.78 -28.81 -1.21
N ASP A 19 -15.31 -29.89 -1.82
CA ASP A 19 -14.50 -30.91 -1.14
C ASP A 19 -13.10 -30.38 -0.81
N ILE A 20 -12.60 -29.44 -1.61
CA ILE A 20 -11.33 -28.74 -1.37
C ILE A 20 -11.47 -27.76 -0.19
N VAL A 21 -12.63 -27.09 -0.07
CA VAL A 21 -12.92 -26.10 0.98
C VAL A 21 -13.42 -26.71 2.28
N SER A 22 -14.04 -27.89 2.24
CA SER A 22 -14.50 -28.59 3.44
C SER A 22 -14.49 -30.09 3.17
N PRO A 23 -13.33 -30.76 3.30
CA PRO A 23 -13.25 -32.20 3.06
C PRO A 23 -14.17 -32.93 4.04
N VAL A 24 -15.16 -33.63 3.50
CA VAL A 24 -16.29 -34.24 4.24
C VAL A 24 -15.87 -35.45 5.09
N HIS A 25 -14.61 -35.89 4.99
CA HIS A 25 -14.14 -37.14 5.59
C HIS A 25 -13.02 -36.94 6.59
N GLU A 26 -13.15 -37.61 7.75
CA GLU A 26 -12.00 -37.90 8.61
C GLU A 26 -10.93 -38.58 7.76
N SER A 27 -9.85 -37.86 7.49
CA SER A 27 -8.81 -38.30 6.56
C SER A 27 -8.38 -39.73 6.89
N ARG A 28 -8.51 -40.63 5.92
CA ARG A 28 -8.17 -42.05 6.08
C ARG A 28 -6.69 -42.16 6.45
N SER A 29 -6.29 -43.21 7.18
CA SER A 29 -4.90 -43.36 7.66
C SER A 29 -3.85 -43.24 6.53
N ALA A 30 -4.18 -43.65 5.31
CA ALA A 30 -3.31 -43.53 4.15
C ALA A 30 -3.19 -42.09 3.61
N GLU A 31 -4.28 -41.33 3.57
CA GLU A 31 -4.25 -39.90 3.21
C GLU A 31 -3.44 -39.10 4.23
N ARG A 32 -3.56 -39.41 5.53
CA ARG A 32 -2.76 -38.79 6.58
C ARG A 32 -1.26 -39.03 6.37
N ILE A 33 -0.84 -40.23 5.97
CA ILE A 33 0.58 -40.52 5.72
C ILE A 33 1.12 -39.65 4.58
N ILE A 34 0.35 -39.49 3.50
CA ILE A 34 0.74 -38.65 2.35
C ILE A 34 0.77 -37.17 2.75
N THR A 35 -0.25 -36.70 3.47
CA THR A 35 -0.44 -35.28 3.79
C THR A 35 0.37 -34.80 4.99
N THR A 36 0.96 -35.69 5.79
CA THR A 36 1.84 -35.31 6.92
C THR A 36 3.33 -35.33 6.57
N ASN A 37 3.71 -35.89 5.42
CA ASN A 37 5.10 -35.99 4.99
C ASN A 37 5.44 -34.92 3.94
N ASP A 38 6.17 -33.89 4.38
CA ASP A 38 6.59 -32.74 3.56
C ASP A 38 7.40 -33.18 2.31
N GLU A 39 8.25 -34.22 2.42
CA GLU A 39 9.07 -34.69 1.30
C GLU A 39 8.21 -35.38 0.22
N VAL A 40 7.19 -36.14 0.64
CA VAL A 40 6.23 -36.76 -0.28
C VAL A 40 5.43 -35.70 -1.00
N MET A 41 4.99 -34.65 -0.29
CA MET A 41 4.27 -33.53 -0.89
C MET A 41 5.12 -32.74 -1.88
N GLN A 42 6.39 -32.49 -1.56
CA GLN A 42 7.31 -31.84 -2.49
C GLN A 42 7.48 -32.69 -3.75
N TRP A 43 7.69 -33.99 -3.61
CA TRP A 43 7.80 -34.91 -4.74
C TRP A 43 6.50 -34.96 -5.57
N ILE A 44 5.32 -34.91 -4.93
CA ILE A 44 4.02 -34.81 -5.62
C ILE A 44 3.98 -33.55 -6.50
N TRP A 45 4.31 -32.38 -5.96
CA TRP A 45 4.29 -31.15 -6.76
C TRP A 45 5.26 -31.21 -7.93
N GLU A 46 6.52 -31.61 -7.69
CA GLU A 46 7.55 -31.67 -8.72
C GLU A 46 7.23 -32.67 -9.84
N THR A 47 6.61 -33.79 -9.50
CA THR A 47 6.26 -34.84 -10.46
C THR A 47 5.06 -34.45 -11.33
N TRP A 48 4.14 -33.64 -10.79
CA TRP A 48 2.86 -33.35 -11.43
C TRP A 48 2.54 -31.86 -11.59
N ASP A 49 3.57 -31.04 -11.82
CA ASP A 49 3.41 -29.61 -12.10
C ASP A 49 2.76 -29.36 -13.49
N ASP A 50 2.77 -30.33 -14.41
CA ASP A 50 2.21 -30.16 -15.75
C ASP A 50 0.66 -30.14 -15.71
N PRO A 51 0.00 -29.01 -16.05
CA PRO A 51 -1.45 -28.87 -15.99
C PRO A 51 -2.20 -29.74 -17.02
N ARG A 52 -1.48 -30.35 -17.98
CA ARG A 52 -2.07 -31.24 -18.99
C ARG A 52 -2.23 -32.68 -18.49
N LEU A 53 -1.67 -33.01 -17.33
CA LEU A 53 -1.78 -34.35 -16.77
C LEU A 53 -3.20 -34.58 -16.24
N ALA A 54 -3.75 -35.76 -16.51
CA ALA A 54 -5.02 -36.18 -15.92
C ALA A 54 -4.90 -36.18 -14.39
N ASN A 55 -6.02 -35.92 -13.70
CA ASN A 55 -6.15 -35.91 -12.24
C ASN A 55 -5.46 -34.73 -11.53
N VAL A 56 -5.39 -33.56 -12.18
CA VAL A 56 -4.82 -32.35 -11.56
C VAL A 56 -5.61 -31.94 -10.30
N GLU A 57 -6.90 -32.24 -10.28
CA GLU A 57 -7.83 -31.99 -9.17
C GLU A 57 -7.41 -32.76 -7.91
N ILE A 58 -6.82 -33.96 -8.07
CA ILE A 58 -6.32 -34.77 -6.95
C ILE A 58 -5.16 -34.06 -6.27
N ILE A 59 -4.25 -33.48 -7.05
CA ILE A 59 -3.10 -32.75 -6.50
C ILE A 59 -3.59 -31.50 -5.77
N THR A 60 -4.57 -30.79 -6.32
CA THR A 60 -5.17 -29.64 -5.65
C THR A 60 -5.82 -30.02 -4.33
N PHE A 61 -6.60 -31.11 -4.32
CA PHE A 61 -7.22 -31.63 -3.10
C PHE A 61 -6.18 -32.02 -2.04
N VAL A 62 -5.18 -32.83 -2.40
CA VAL A 62 -4.12 -33.26 -1.48
C VAL A 62 -3.33 -32.07 -0.96
N THR A 63 -3.06 -31.07 -1.82
CA THR A 63 -2.39 -29.83 -1.43
C THR A 63 -3.22 -29.06 -0.41
N ALA A 64 -4.53 -28.93 -0.62
CA ALA A 64 -5.42 -28.27 0.33
C ALA A 64 -5.46 -28.99 1.69
N VAL A 65 -5.55 -30.34 1.68
CA VAL A 65 -5.52 -31.13 2.92
C VAL A 65 -4.17 -30.99 3.64
N HIS A 66 -3.06 -31.04 2.92
CA HIS A 66 -1.72 -30.85 3.48
C HIS A 66 -1.58 -29.47 4.14
N VAL A 67 -1.93 -28.39 3.42
CA VAL A 67 -1.85 -27.01 3.94
C VAL A 67 -2.70 -26.83 5.20
N ARG A 68 -3.88 -27.47 5.29
CA ARG A 68 -4.70 -27.43 6.51
C ARG A 68 -4.00 -28.04 7.71
N GLN A 69 -3.26 -29.12 7.53
CA GLN A 69 -2.62 -29.85 8.64
C GLN A 69 -1.36 -29.13 9.16
N ILE A 70 -0.70 -28.33 8.31
CA ILE A 70 0.51 -27.59 8.70
C ILE A 70 0.15 -26.48 9.68
N SER A 71 0.90 -26.38 10.79
CA SER A 71 0.77 -25.23 11.71
C SER A 71 1.32 -23.96 11.07
N GLU A 72 0.78 -22.79 11.41
CA GLU A 72 1.26 -21.50 10.87
C GLU A 72 2.78 -21.34 11.09
N GLU A 73 3.28 -21.80 12.25
CA GLU A 73 4.70 -21.82 12.59
C GLU A 73 5.54 -22.71 11.68
N ARG A 74 4.99 -23.79 11.12
CA ARG A 74 5.75 -24.71 10.24
C ARG A 74 5.68 -24.34 8.76
N LEU A 75 4.85 -23.37 8.37
CA LEU A 75 4.71 -22.96 6.95
C LEU A 75 6.04 -22.54 6.32
N HIS A 76 6.99 -21.98 7.09
CA HIS A 76 8.29 -21.57 6.57
C HIS A 76 9.32 -22.71 6.45
N THR A 77 9.10 -23.84 7.13
CA THR A 77 10.01 -25.00 7.10
C THR A 77 9.54 -26.13 6.19
N CYS A 78 8.23 -26.30 6.05
CA CYS A 78 7.64 -27.43 5.32
C CYS A 78 7.83 -27.34 3.80
N PHE A 79 8.11 -26.15 3.28
CA PHE A 79 8.14 -25.93 1.85
C PHE A 79 9.51 -25.41 1.43
N ARG A 80 10.30 -26.28 0.80
CA ARG A 80 11.49 -25.87 0.06
C ARG A 80 11.02 -25.19 -1.22
N GLY A 81 10.67 -23.90 -1.13
CA GLY A 81 9.94 -23.18 -2.18
C GLY A 81 10.39 -23.54 -3.58
N THR A 82 9.55 -24.31 -4.29
CA THR A 82 9.74 -24.66 -5.69
C THR A 82 8.66 -24.00 -6.54
N HIS A 83 8.94 -23.83 -7.84
CA HIS A 83 7.93 -23.40 -8.80
C HIS A 83 6.66 -24.26 -8.74
N ALA A 84 6.83 -25.59 -8.67
CA ALA A 84 5.72 -26.53 -8.64
C ALA A 84 4.79 -26.35 -7.43
N SER A 85 5.36 -26.08 -6.24
CA SER A 85 4.57 -25.78 -5.05
C SER A 85 3.73 -24.50 -5.19
N SER A 86 4.25 -23.49 -5.88
CA SER A 86 3.52 -22.24 -6.14
C SER A 86 2.35 -22.45 -7.10
N SER A 87 2.56 -23.27 -8.14
CA SER A 87 1.55 -23.69 -9.12
C SER A 87 0.42 -24.49 -8.44
N ALA A 88 0.76 -25.44 -7.57
CA ALA A 88 -0.23 -26.21 -6.80
C ALA A 88 -1.07 -25.32 -5.88
N ILE A 89 -0.45 -24.37 -5.17
CA ILE A 89 -1.18 -23.46 -4.29
C ILE A 89 -2.04 -22.47 -5.07
N LEU A 90 -1.57 -22.02 -6.24
CA LEU A 90 -2.39 -21.20 -7.13
C LEU A 90 -3.67 -21.95 -7.56
N ARG A 91 -3.59 -23.25 -7.85
CA ARG A 91 -4.78 -24.07 -8.14
C ARG A 91 -5.75 -24.12 -6.95
N VAL A 92 -5.24 -24.32 -5.73
CA VAL A 92 -6.07 -24.26 -4.51
C VAL A 92 -6.76 -22.90 -4.37
N LEU A 93 -6.06 -21.81 -4.65
CA LEU A 93 -6.63 -20.46 -4.61
C LEU A 93 -7.70 -20.25 -5.68
N PHE A 94 -7.51 -20.78 -6.90
CA PHE A 94 -8.53 -20.71 -7.94
C PHE A 94 -9.81 -21.41 -7.52
N ASP A 95 -9.70 -22.60 -6.91
CA ASP A 95 -10.87 -23.33 -6.42
C ASP A 95 -11.54 -22.61 -5.24
N LEU A 96 -10.76 -21.96 -4.37
CA LEU A 96 -11.29 -21.08 -3.33
C LEU A 96 -12.04 -19.87 -3.92
N VAL A 97 -11.52 -19.24 -4.97
CA VAL A 97 -12.21 -18.13 -5.67
C VAL A 97 -13.52 -18.61 -6.28
N ALA A 98 -13.50 -19.74 -6.99
CA ALA A 98 -14.71 -20.33 -7.57
C ALA A 98 -15.75 -20.65 -6.48
N TYR A 99 -15.28 -21.18 -5.35
CA TYR A 99 -16.11 -21.49 -4.19
C TYR A 99 -16.76 -20.23 -3.58
N PHE A 100 -15.96 -19.22 -3.22
CA PHE A 100 -16.47 -17.98 -2.59
C PHE A 100 -17.34 -17.14 -3.54
N SER A 101 -17.22 -17.34 -4.85
CA SER A 101 -18.10 -16.71 -5.82
C SER A 101 -19.51 -17.30 -5.82
N GLN A 102 -19.66 -18.56 -5.39
CA GLN A 102 -20.94 -19.30 -5.41
C GLN A 102 -21.59 -19.38 -4.02
N TYR A 103 -20.79 -19.43 -2.96
CA TYR A 103 -21.26 -19.65 -1.60
C TYR A 103 -20.89 -18.46 -0.70
N PRO A 104 -21.83 -17.95 0.12
CA PRO A 104 -21.52 -16.93 1.11
C PRO A 104 -20.48 -17.46 2.11
N LEU A 105 -19.61 -16.57 2.61
CA LEU A 105 -18.36 -16.83 3.35
C LEU A 105 -18.50 -17.47 4.75
N ASP A 106 -19.57 -18.19 5.03
CA ASP A 106 -19.92 -18.71 6.35
C ASP A 106 -19.17 -20.00 6.71
N ILE A 107 -17.95 -20.21 6.18
CA ILE A 107 -17.16 -21.42 6.41
C ILE A 107 -15.77 -21.05 6.90
N ASP A 108 -15.61 -21.15 8.22
CA ASP A 108 -14.34 -20.96 8.93
C ASP A 108 -13.18 -21.77 8.31
N ASP A 109 -13.47 -22.99 7.85
CA ASP A 109 -12.48 -23.87 7.22
C ASP A 109 -11.90 -23.30 5.92
N GLY A 110 -12.74 -22.65 5.11
CA GLY A 110 -12.30 -22.02 3.87
C GLY A 110 -11.42 -20.80 4.12
N LEU A 111 -11.78 -19.98 5.11
CA LEU A 111 -10.98 -18.83 5.52
C LEU A 111 -9.65 -19.26 6.15
N SER A 112 -9.64 -20.33 6.94
CA SER A 112 -8.40 -20.87 7.50
C SER A 112 -7.47 -21.39 6.41
N LEU A 113 -8.00 -22.15 5.44
CA LEU A 113 -7.20 -22.61 4.30
C LEU A 113 -6.65 -21.43 3.50
N LEU A 114 -7.50 -20.44 3.20
CA LEU A 114 -7.09 -19.24 2.46
C LEU A 114 -5.99 -18.44 3.18
N MET A 115 -6.11 -18.29 4.51
CA MET A 115 -5.09 -17.64 5.33
C MET A 115 -3.74 -18.35 5.19
N LYS A 116 -3.71 -19.68 5.31
CA LYS A 116 -2.48 -20.47 5.19
C LYS A 116 -1.89 -20.42 3.77
N CYS A 117 -2.72 -20.49 2.74
CA CYS A 117 -2.27 -20.29 1.35
C CYS A 117 -1.67 -18.88 1.14
N SER A 118 -2.27 -17.86 1.74
CA SER A 118 -1.78 -16.47 1.63
C SER A 118 -0.44 -16.28 2.34
N LEU A 119 -0.30 -16.81 3.56
CA LEU A 119 0.97 -16.84 4.30
C LEU A 119 2.06 -17.60 3.55
N TYR A 120 1.68 -18.70 2.89
CA TYR A 120 2.59 -19.48 2.07
C TYR A 120 3.15 -18.66 0.90
N ILE A 121 2.27 -17.97 0.16
CA ILE A 121 2.70 -17.12 -0.97
C ILE A 121 3.56 -15.96 -0.48
N LEU A 122 3.22 -15.35 0.66
CA LEU A 122 4.04 -14.33 1.29
C LEU A 122 5.47 -14.86 1.52
N HIS A 123 5.60 -16.06 2.05
CA HIS A 123 6.90 -16.69 2.29
C HIS A 123 7.65 -16.97 0.98
N LEU A 124 6.98 -17.53 -0.04
CA LEU A 124 7.58 -17.78 -1.35
C LEU A 124 8.11 -16.51 -2.03
N LEU A 125 7.38 -15.41 -1.92
CA LEU A 125 7.79 -14.12 -2.47
C LEU A 125 8.99 -13.54 -1.72
N LYS A 126 9.03 -13.68 -0.38
CA LYS A 126 10.16 -13.25 0.46
C LYS A 126 11.45 -14.03 0.16
N LEU A 127 11.33 -15.33 -0.13
CA LEU A 127 12.47 -16.18 -0.48
C LEU A 127 12.98 -15.98 -1.91
N GLU A 128 12.33 -15.11 -2.70
CA GLU A 128 12.69 -14.84 -4.09
C GLU A 128 12.68 -16.08 -5.01
N VAL A 129 12.04 -17.16 -4.58
CA VAL A 129 11.94 -18.45 -5.29
C VAL A 129 11.35 -18.27 -6.69
N ILE A 130 10.45 -17.30 -6.85
CA ILE A 130 9.72 -17.03 -8.09
C ILE A 130 10.46 -15.98 -8.96
N ARG A 131 11.81 -15.99 -9.02
CA ARG A 131 12.58 -14.98 -9.80
C ARG A 131 13.26 -15.46 -11.09
N THR A 132 13.51 -16.76 -11.28
CA THR A 132 14.36 -17.22 -12.40
C THR A 132 13.60 -17.92 -13.54
N GLY A 133 13.24 -17.19 -14.61
CA GLY A 133 12.66 -17.77 -15.82
C GLY A 133 11.89 -16.77 -16.70
N PRO A 134 11.84 -16.97 -18.04
CA PRO A 134 11.16 -16.06 -18.97
C PRO A 134 9.63 -16.06 -18.82
N ASP A 135 9.00 -17.17 -18.41
CA ASP A 135 7.54 -17.30 -18.25
C ASP A 135 7.03 -16.82 -16.87
N ILE A 136 7.93 -16.48 -15.96
CA ILE A 136 7.62 -16.17 -14.56
C ILE A 136 6.76 -14.92 -14.40
N ILE A 137 6.96 -13.90 -15.22
CA ILE A 137 6.20 -12.64 -15.09
C ILE A 137 4.71 -12.90 -15.31
N ARG A 138 4.37 -13.72 -16.31
CA ARG A 138 2.97 -14.05 -16.63
C ARG A 138 2.34 -14.85 -15.51
N GLN A 139 3.04 -15.88 -15.04
CA GLN A 139 2.53 -16.75 -13.98
C GLN A 139 2.39 -16.00 -12.63
N ARG A 140 3.31 -15.08 -12.32
CA ARG A 140 3.19 -14.16 -11.19
C ARG A 140 2.01 -13.21 -11.36
N ALA A 141 1.75 -12.76 -12.59
CA ALA A 141 0.58 -11.93 -12.87
C ALA A 141 -0.72 -12.71 -12.73
N ASP A 142 -0.77 -13.97 -13.17
CA ASP A 142 -1.90 -14.88 -12.94
C ASP A 142 -2.15 -15.10 -11.45
N LEU A 143 -1.10 -15.41 -10.68
CA LEU A 143 -1.18 -15.53 -9.22
C LEU A 143 -1.68 -14.22 -8.58
N CYS A 144 -1.10 -13.10 -8.97
CA CYS A 144 -1.51 -11.79 -8.46
C CYS A 144 -2.97 -11.48 -8.84
N LYS A 145 -3.41 -11.80 -10.05
CA LYS A 145 -4.82 -11.66 -10.50
C LYS A 145 -5.73 -12.47 -9.58
N THR A 146 -5.43 -13.75 -9.36
CA THR A 146 -6.25 -14.60 -8.48
C THR A 146 -6.34 -14.03 -7.07
N LEU A 147 -5.23 -13.54 -6.52
CA LEU A 147 -5.21 -12.91 -5.21
C LEU A 147 -6.00 -11.60 -5.17
N LEU A 148 -6.00 -10.80 -6.25
CA LEU A 148 -6.87 -9.62 -6.36
C LEU A 148 -8.35 -10.01 -6.29
N PHE A 149 -8.75 -11.07 -7.00
CA PHE A 149 -10.12 -11.62 -6.93
C PHE A 149 -10.47 -12.11 -5.54
N VAL A 150 -9.59 -12.92 -4.93
CA VAL A 150 -9.74 -13.35 -3.53
C VAL A 150 -10.01 -12.13 -2.68
N PHE A 151 -9.14 -11.11 -2.72
CA PHE A 151 -9.21 -9.94 -1.86
C PHE A 151 -10.59 -9.25 -1.86
N VAL A 152 -11.16 -9.05 -3.05
CA VAL A 152 -12.46 -8.38 -3.22
C VAL A 152 -13.66 -9.31 -2.95
N LEU A 153 -13.47 -10.62 -3.12
CA LEU A 153 -14.51 -11.61 -2.83
C LEU A 153 -14.65 -11.85 -1.33
N VAL A 154 -13.54 -11.88 -0.58
CA VAL A 154 -13.61 -12.15 0.86
C VAL A 154 -14.44 -11.05 1.54
N GLY A 155 -15.29 -11.48 2.48
CA GLY A 155 -16.32 -10.67 3.13
C GLY A 155 -15.81 -9.51 3.99
N SER A 156 -16.67 -9.00 4.86
CA SER A 156 -16.30 -8.02 5.89
C SER A 156 -16.45 -8.69 7.25
N SER A 157 -15.51 -9.56 7.62
CA SER A 157 -15.45 -10.16 8.97
C SER A 157 -14.05 -9.99 9.57
N SER A 158 -13.94 -10.12 10.90
CA SER A 158 -12.67 -9.94 11.61
C SER A 158 -11.56 -10.90 11.14
N ILE A 159 -11.91 -12.17 10.88
CA ILE A 159 -10.99 -13.17 10.32
C ILE A 159 -10.57 -12.76 8.90
N VAL A 160 -11.50 -12.23 8.12
CA VAL A 160 -11.24 -11.76 6.76
C VAL A 160 -10.26 -10.59 6.75
N PHE A 161 -10.32 -9.67 7.72
CA PHE A 161 -9.33 -8.60 7.82
C PHE A 161 -7.91 -9.10 8.04
N ARG A 162 -7.74 -10.22 8.77
CA ARG A 162 -6.42 -10.85 8.94
C ARG A 162 -5.90 -11.37 7.59
N VAL A 163 -6.74 -12.04 6.82
CA VAL A 163 -6.41 -12.52 5.46
C VAL A 163 -6.07 -11.34 4.54
N GLN A 164 -6.93 -10.32 4.48
CA GLN A 164 -6.72 -9.15 3.64
C GLN A 164 -5.43 -8.40 4.00
N ARG A 165 -5.05 -8.31 5.28
CA ARG A 165 -3.76 -7.72 5.68
C ARG A 165 -2.56 -8.51 5.13
N VAL A 166 -2.60 -9.84 5.22
CA VAL A 166 -1.56 -10.68 4.61
C VAL A 166 -1.52 -10.50 3.10
N LEU A 167 -2.68 -10.42 2.45
CA LEU A 167 -2.76 -10.17 1.01
C LEU A 167 -2.20 -8.80 0.62
N LEU A 168 -2.45 -7.75 1.41
CA LEU A 168 -1.82 -6.43 1.19
C LEU A 168 -0.30 -6.53 1.27
N GLU A 169 0.24 -7.25 2.27
CA GLU A 169 1.68 -7.47 2.37
C GLU A 169 2.20 -8.25 1.15
N VAL A 170 1.50 -9.30 0.73
CA VAL A 170 1.81 -10.07 -0.48
C VAL A 170 1.88 -9.16 -1.72
N PHE A 171 0.90 -8.27 -1.91
CA PHE A 171 0.88 -7.32 -3.03
C PHE A 171 2.07 -6.35 -3.01
N THR A 172 2.58 -5.97 -1.83
CA THR A 172 3.77 -5.11 -1.74
C THR A 172 5.07 -5.79 -2.17
N LEU A 173 5.10 -7.13 -2.22
CA LEU A 173 6.24 -7.91 -2.69
C LEU A 173 6.21 -8.23 -4.19
N PHE A 174 5.09 -7.94 -4.87
CA PHE A 174 5.04 -8.04 -6.32
C PHE A 174 5.77 -6.88 -6.98
N ASP A 175 6.42 -7.18 -8.10
CA ASP A 175 7.00 -6.14 -8.95
C ASP A 175 5.86 -5.23 -9.48
N PRO A 176 6.03 -3.90 -9.53
CA PRO A 176 4.99 -2.98 -10.00
C PRO A 176 4.45 -3.34 -11.40
N LYS A 177 5.29 -3.82 -12.31
CA LYS A 177 4.88 -4.26 -13.65
C LYS A 177 4.03 -5.52 -13.60
N CYS A 178 4.32 -6.43 -12.66
CA CYS A 178 3.51 -7.62 -12.44
C CYS A 178 2.11 -7.25 -11.92
N LEU A 179 2.04 -6.30 -10.98
CA LEU A 179 0.77 -5.79 -10.46
C LEU A 179 -0.03 -5.07 -11.56
N GLU A 180 0.65 -4.29 -12.42
CA GLU A 180 0.03 -3.64 -13.60
C GLU A 180 -0.61 -4.68 -14.54
N ILE A 181 0.14 -5.72 -14.92
CA ILE A 181 -0.36 -6.78 -15.81
C ILE A 181 -1.54 -7.51 -15.15
N ALA A 182 -1.40 -7.88 -13.87
CA ALA A 182 -2.47 -8.56 -13.13
C ALA A 182 -3.74 -7.71 -13.02
N ALA A 183 -3.60 -6.42 -12.75
CA ALA A 183 -4.70 -5.46 -12.71
C ALA A 183 -5.40 -5.35 -14.07
N LYS A 184 -4.65 -5.24 -15.17
CA LYS A 184 -5.21 -5.25 -16.54
C LYS A 184 -5.98 -6.54 -16.82
N MET A 185 -5.39 -7.69 -16.52
CA MET A 185 -6.02 -9.00 -16.70
C MET A 185 -7.27 -9.19 -15.82
N ALA A 186 -7.32 -8.56 -14.64
CA ALA A 186 -8.50 -8.57 -13.78
C ALA A 186 -9.61 -7.67 -14.33
N VAL A 187 -9.27 -6.50 -14.87
CA VAL A 187 -10.23 -5.58 -15.50
C VAL A 187 -10.77 -6.12 -16.82
N GLU A 188 -9.96 -6.80 -17.63
CA GLU A 188 -10.39 -7.45 -18.87
C GLU A 188 -11.39 -8.59 -18.63
N ASP A 189 -11.39 -9.17 -17.42
CA ASP A 189 -12.39 -10.11 -16.91
C ASP A 189 -13.68 -9.35 -16.48
N THR A 190 -14.13 -8.50 -17.39
CA THR A 190 -14.87 -7.22 -17.20
C THR A 190 -16.10 -7.24 -16.32
N ILE A 191 -16.77 -8.39 -16.15
CA ILE A 191 -18.00 -8.46 -15.36
C ILE A 191 -17.74 -9.00 -13.95
N GLY A 192 -16.72 -9.84 -13.76
CA GLY A 192 -16.46 -10.46 -12.45
C GLY A 192 -15.80 -9.47 -11.49
N PHE A 193 -14.61 -9.00 -11.86
CA PHE A 193 -13.75 -8.26 -10.93
C PHE A 193 -14.35 -6.91 -10.52
N LEU A 194 -14.78 -6.10 -11.49
CA LEU A 194 -15.28 -4.74 -11.23
C LEU A 194 -16.56 -4.77 -10.39
N ASN A 195 -17.45 -5.74 -10.60
CA ASN A 195 -18.63 -5.88 -9.76
C ASN A 195 -18.26 -6.31 -8.34
N CYS A 196 -17.32 -7.25 -8.18
CA CYS A 196 -16.83 -7.63 -6.85
C CYS A 196 -16.14 -6.46 -6.15
N LEU A 197 -15.37 -5.65 -6.88
CA LEU A 197 -14.70 -4.47 -6.37
C LEU A 197 -15.70 -3.39 -5.95
N ASN A 198 -16.70 -3.09 -6.78
CA ASN A 198 -17.75 -2.14 -6.43
C ASN A 198 -18.56 -2.63 -5.22
N ASN A 199 -18.85 -3.93 -5.13
CA ASN A 199 -19.51 -4.52 -3.97
C ASN A 199 -18.61 -4.43 -2.73
N PHE A 200 -17.30 -4.69 -2.86
CA PHE A 200 -16.35 -4.57 -1.76
C PHE A 200 -16.30 -3.13 -1.22
N LEU A 201 -16.22 -2.14 -2.10
CA LEU A 201 -16.09 -0.72 -1.76
C LEU A 201 -17.42 -0.04 -1.39
N GLY A 202 -18.52 -0.55 -1.94
CA GLY A 202 -19.89 -0.06 -1.75
C GLY A 202 -20.68 -0.83 -0.70
N ARG A 203 -20.10 -1.86 -0.07
CA ARG A 203 -20.61 -2.35 1.22
C ARG A 203 -20.72 -1.13 2.12
N ASP A 204 -21.86 -1.00 2.82
CA ASP A 204 -21.96 -0.11 3.97
C ASP A 204 -20.95 -0.64 4.99
N HIS A 205 -19.68 -0.25 4.80
CA HIS A 205 -18.69 -0.35 5.84
C HIS A 205 -19.28 0.50 6.94
N ASP A 206 -19.76 -0.15 8.00
CA ASP A 206 -20.06 0.55 9.24
C ASP A 206 -18.84 1.43 9.48
N LEU A 207 -19.00 2.75 9.36
CA LEU A 207 -17.87 3.68 9.35
C LEU A 207 -17.15 3.71 10.71
N GLU A 208 -17.74 3.01 11.68
CA GLU A 208 -17.18 2.65 12.97
C GLU A 208 -16.07 1.57 12.86
N ASP A 209 -16.07 0.74 11.81
CA ASP A 209 -15.04 -0.28 11.53
C ASP A 209 -13.83 0.30 10.79
N ILE A 210 -13.04 1.07 11.53
CA ILE A 210 -11.79 1.69 11.05
C ILE A 210 -10.85 0.67 10.36
N PRO A 211 -10.63 -0.55 10.88
CA PRO A 211 -9.87 -1.59 10.17
C PRO A 211 -10.34 -1.85 8.74
N ALA A 212 -11.64 -1.93 8.50
CA ALA A 212 -12.19 -2.15 7.16
C ALA A 212 -11.85 -0.99 6.22
N CYS A 213 -12.05 0.25 6.67
CA CYS A 213 -11.71 1.45 5.89
C CYS A 213 -10.22 1.50 5.56
N LEU A 214 -9.34 1.17 6.51
CA LEU A 214 -7.89 1.13 6.30
C LEU A 214 -7.48 0.11 5.25
N ILE A 215 -8.05 -1.10 5.32
CA ILE A 215 -7.77 -2.17 4.36
C ILE A 215 -8.22 -1.76 2.96
N ALA A 216 -9.43 -1.20 2.84
CA ALA A 216 -9.92 -0.65 1.59
C ALA A 216 -8.94 0.41 1.07
N LEU A 217 -8.66 1.48 1.83
CA LEU A 217 -7.77 2.57 1.39
C LEU A 217 -6.39 2.09 0.94
N ASN A 218 -5.77 1.15 1.66
CA ASN A 218 -4.48 0.59 1.30
C ASN A 218 -4.54 -0.24 0.02
N PHE A 219 -5.57 -1.06 -0.14
CA PHE A 219 -5.80 -1.83 -1.37
C PHE A 219 -5.97 -0.90 -2.58
N CYS A 220 -6.76 0.14 -2.42
CA CYS A 220 -7.01 1.14 -3.46
C CYS A 220 -5.72 1.87 -3.86
N THR A 221 -4.88 2.20 -2.88
CA THR A 221 -3.57 2.83 -3.10
C THR A 221 -2.65 1.91 -3.90
N LEU A 222 -2.63 0.61 -3.56
CA LEU A 222 -1.88 -0.40 -4.31
C LEU A 222 -2.36 -0.55 -5.75
N LEU A 223 -3.67 -0.69 -5.95
CA LEU A 223 -4.27 -0.79 -7.29
C LEU A 223 -3.94 0.42 -8.15
N ARG A 224 -3.95 1.61 -7.56
CA ARG A 224 -3.64 2.86 -8.26
C ARG A 224 -2.18 2.96 -8.67
N ARG A 225 -1.28 2.45 -7.83
CA ARG A 225 0.14 2.33 -8.15
C ARG A 225 0.42 1.33 -9.28
N ALA A 226 -0.48 0.39 -9.53
CA ALA A 226 -0.37 -0.51 -10.66
C ALA A 226 -0.45 0.22 -12.02
N HIS A 227 -0.79 1.51 -12.08
CA HIS A 227 -0.81 2.33 -13.30
C HIS A 227 -1.66 1.73 -14.44
N ALA A 228 -2.76 1.05 -14.11
CA ALA A 228 -3.74 0.57 -15.08
C ALA A 228 -4.82 1.66 -15.33
N PRO A 229 -4.84 2.34 -16.49
CA PRO A 229 -5.73 3.48 -16.72
C PRO A 229 -7.22 3.11 -16.67
N ASP A 230 -7.59 1.94 -17.19
CA ASP A 230 -8.98 1.45 -17.13
C ASP A 230 -9.44 1.21 -15.69
N LEU A 231 -8.51 0.77 -14.83
CA LEU A 231 -8.76 0.61 -13.41
C LEU A 231 -8.93 1.98 -12.73
N ASP A 232 -8.11 2.98 -13.06
CA ASP A 232 -8.26 4.34 -12.52
C ASP A 232 -9.68 4.91 -12.77
N VAL A 233 -10.23 4.68 -13.97
CA VAL A 233 -11.60 5.10 -14.30
C VAL A 233 -12.64 4.36 -13.45
N ALA A 234 -12.54 3.04 -13.31
CA ALA A 234 -13.46 2.26 -12.49
C ALA A 234 -13.39 2.65 -11.00
N LEU A 235 -12.17 2.81 -10.49
CA LEU A 235 -11.88 3.22 -9.13
C LEU A 235 -12.42 4.62 -8.83
N SER A 236 -12.31 5.57 -9.77
CA SER A 236 -12.79 6.94 -9.59
C SER A 236 -14.27 7.02 -9.20
N ARG A 237 -15.11 6.13 -9.75
CA ARG A 237 -16.54 6.05 -9.42
C ARG A 237 -16.75 5.51 -8.01
N SER A 238 -16.03 4.46 -7.64
CA SER A 238 -16.11 3.88 -6.30
C SER A 238 -15.66 4.85 -5.22
N TRP A 239 -14.70 5.74 -5.52
CA TRP A 239 -14.22 6.78 -4.60
C TRP A 239 -15.25 7.84 -4.28
N ALA A 240 -16.10 8.18 -5.24
CA ALA A 240 -17.17 9.14 -4.98
C ALA A 240 -18.06 8.69 -3.81
N TYR A 241 -18.17 7.38 -3.57
CA TYR A 241 -18.94 6.79 -2.48
C TYR A 241 -18.11 6.60 -1.20
N LEU A 242 -16.88 6.08 -1.31
CA LEU A 242 -16.05 5.76 -0.14
C LEU A 242 -15.47 7.01 0.57
N LEU A 243 -15.13 8.03 -0.20
CA LEU A 243 -14.32 9.16 0.28
C LEU A 243 -15.08 10.12 1.21
N PRO A 244 -16.30 10.58 0.89
CA PRO A 244 -17.05 11.48 1.78
C PRO A 244 -17.24 10.93 3.20
N PRO A 245 -17.72 9.69 3.41
CA PRO A 245 -18.01 9.21 4.76
C PRO A 245 -16.73 8.96 5.58
N ILE A 246 -15.63 8.56 4.97
CA ILE A 246 -14.33 8.47 5.67
C ILE A 246 -13.89 9.86 6.13
N LEU A 247 -13.93 10.85 5.23
CA LEU A 247 -13.53 12.23 5.54
C LEU A 247 -14.39 12.84 6.65
N GLU A 248 -15.70 12.64 6.61
CA GLU A 248 -16.61 13.12 7.66
C GLU A 248 -16.27 12.53 9.03
N ASN A 249 -15.90 11.25 9.08
CA ASN A 249 -15.55 10.58 10.33
C ASN A 249 -14.12 10.83 10.81
N LEU A 250 -13.17 11.20 9.94
CA LEU A 250 -11.77 11.44 10.32
C LEU A 250 -11.63 12.38 11.51
N LEU A 251 -12.44 13.45 11.58
CA LEU A 251 -12.35 14.41 12.67
C LEU A 251 -12.90 13.87 14.00
N HIS A 252 -13.76 12.86 13.96
CA HIS A 252 -14.34 12.21 15.13
C HIS A 252 -13.47 11.05 15.64
N MET A 253 -12.55 10.53 14.82
CA MET A 253 -11.67 9.43 15.21
C MET A 253 -10.65 9.84 16.30
N PRO A 254 -10.28 8.92 17.21
CA PRO A 254 -9.13 9.07 18.09
C PRO A 254 -7.85 9.25 17.27
N ARG A 255 -6.88 10.02 17.78
CA ARG A 255 -5.62 10.31 17.07
C ARG A 255 -4.88 9.04 16.64
N ALA A 256 -4.86 8.00 17.46
CA ALA A 256 -4.22 6.72 17.17
C ALA A 256 -4.77 6.02 15.91
N SER A 257 -6.06 6.21 15.63
CA SER A 257 -6.75 5.62 14.47
C SER A 257 -6.84 6.59 13.29
N MET A 258 -6.91 7.89 13.58
CA MET A 258 -6.94 8.95 12.57
C MET A 258 -5.64 8.99 11.75
N ALA A 259 -4.48 8.91 12.40
CA ALA A 259 -3.18 8.99 11.75
C ALA A 259 -2.97 7.97 10.60
N PRO A 260 -3.09 6.64 10.83
CA PRO A 260 -2.93 5.66 9.77
C PRO A 260 -3.98 5.86 8.67
N THR A 261 -5.23 6.13 9.04
CA THR A 261 -6.35 6.31 8.09
C THR A 261 -6.11 7.49 7.18
N LEU A 262 -5.70 8.61 7.77
CA LEU A 262 -5.35 9.83 7.06
C LEU A 262 -4.14 9.63 6.16
N SER A 263 -3.11 8.92 6.61
CA SER A 263 -1.93 8.64 5.78
C SER A 263 -2.31 7.84 4.52
N SER A 264 -3.05 6.73 4.67
CA SER A 264 -3.54 5.93 3.55
C SER A 264 -4.43 6.74 2.61
N LEU A 265 -5.29 7.58 3.17
CA LEU A 265 -6.15 8.48 2.40
C LEU A 265 -5.34 9.49 1.58
N LEU A 266 -4.34 10.13 2.19
CA LEU A 266 -3.47 11.10 1.52
C LEU A 266 -2.71 10.44 0.37
N PHE A 267 -2.15 9.25 0.58
CA PHE A 267 -1.49 8.50 -0.49
C PHE A 267 -2.47 8.11 -1.59
N LEU A 268 -3.68 7.67 -1.27
CA LEU A 268 -4.71 7.33 -2.26
C LEU A 268 -5.11 8.53 -3.15
N VAL A 269 -5.38 9.67 -2.52
CA VAL A 269 -5.79 10.91 -3.22
C VAL A 269 -4.66 11.43 -4.10
N SER A 270 -3.41 11.23 -3.68
CA SER A 270 -2.23 11.69 -4.40
C SER A 270 -1.76 10.71 -5.48
N ALA A 271 -2.05 9.42 -5.33
CA ALA A 271 -1.73 8.41 -6.32
C ALA A 271 -2.54 8.62 -7.60
N GLY A 272 -2.02 8.16 -8.75
CA GLY A 272 -2.71 8.17 -10.04
C GLY A 272 -2.37 9.32 -10.98
N THR A 273 -2.81 9.19 -12.23
CA THR A 273 -2.62 10.21 -13.27
C THR A 273 -3.40 11.49 -12.94
N LEU A 274 -2.88 12.63 -13.40
CA LEU A 274 -3.49 13.95 -13.19
C LEU A 274 -4.96 13.99 -13.64
N GLU A 275 -5.29 13.27 -14.72
CA GLU A 275 -6.61 13.25 -15.34
C GLU A 275 -7.69 12.53 -14.52
N HIS A 276 -7.30 11.59 -13.65
CA HIS A 276 -8.24 10.75 -12.90
C HIS A 276 -8.18 10.95 -11.39
N ARG A 277 -7.61 12.07 -10.93
CA ARG A 277 -7.54 12.35 -9.50
C ARG A 277 -8.92 12.65 -8.92
N PRO A 278 -9.24 12.09 -7.73
CA PRO A 278 -10.48 12.43 -7.06
C PRO A 278 -10.45 13.92 -6.74
N GLN A 279 -11.41 14.65 -7.30
CA GLN A 279 -11.59 16.06 -7.00
C GLN A 279 -12.30 16.17 -5.65
N LEU A 280 -11.54 16.53 -4.64
CA LEU A 280 -12.08 16.86 -3.32
C LEU A 280 -12.80 18.20 -3.40
N SER A 281 -14.01 18.26 -2.84
CA SER A 281 -14.69 19.53 -2.62
C SER A 281 -13.87 20.41 -1.66
N SER A 282 -14.09 21.73 -1.72
CA SER A 282 -13.41 22.68 -0.84
C SER A 282 -13.52 22.29 0.65
N ARG A 283 -14.72 21.90 1.10
CA ARG A 283 -14.96 21.43 2.47
C ARG A 283 -14.19 20.14 2.81
N GLN A 284 -14.13 19.19 1.88
CA GLN A 284 -13.37 17.95 2.06
C GLN A 284 -11.86 18.21 2.16
N ASN A 285 -11.34 19.15 1.35
CA ASN A 285 -9.97 19.61 1.49
C ASN A 285 -9.75 20.24 2.87
N GLU A 286 -10.58 21.16 3.33
CA GLU A 286 -10.43 21.74 4.67
C GLU A 286 -10.40 20.68 5.78
N THR A 287 -11.27 19.68 5.69
CA THR A 287 -11.29 18.54 6.62
C THR A 287 -9.97 17.75 6.59
N LEU A 288 -9.46 17.44 5.40
CA LEU A 288 -8.20 16.73 5.20
C LEU A 288 -7.01 17.50 5.80
N TRP A 289 -6.93 18.80 5.53
CA TRP A 289 -5.86 19.66 6.04
C TRP A 289 -5.96 19.82 7.56
N SER A 290 -7.17 19.99 8.10
CA SER A 290 -7.42 20.05 9.54
C SER A 290 -7.02 18.75 10.25
N ALA A 291 -7.37 17.60 9.69
CA ALA A 291 -6.98 16.30 10.23
C ALA A 291 -5.46 16.12 10.24
N ALA A 292 -4.76 16.52 9.16
CA ALA A 292 -3.30 16.44 9.08
C ALA A 292 -2.62 17.29 10.17
N LEU A 293 -3.10 18.52 10.35
CA LEU A 293 -2.58 19.43 11.38
C LEU A 293 -2.80 18.91 12.81
N ARG A 294 -3.84 18.10 13.04
CA ARG A 294 -4.07 17.46 14.35
C ARG A 294 -3.09 16.31 14.64
N CYS A 295 -2.59 15.62 13.62
CA CYS A 295 -1.55 14.60 13.78
C CYS A 295 -0.19 15.22 14.12
N GLY A 296 0.09 16.44 13.64
CA GLY A 296 1.29 17.20 13.97
C GLY A 296 2.56 16.70 13.27
N PRO A 297 3.69 17.40 13.47
CA PRO A 297 4.93 17.18 12.69
C PRO A 297 5.70 15.90 13.07
N SER A 298 5.38 15.28 14.21
CA SER A 298 5.99 14.02 14.62
C SER A 298 5.41 12.81 13.89
N ASP A 299 4.25 12.95 13.26
CA ASP A 299 3.62 11.87 12.50
C ASP A 299 4.13 11.88 11.07
N LEU A 300 5.28 11.24 10.86
CA LEU A 300 6.01 11.34 9.61
C LEU A 300 5.26 10.75 8.41
N LEU A 301 4.41 9.74 8.61
CA LEU A 301 3.58 9.17 7.55
C LEU A 301 2.51 10.16 7.07
N VAL A 302 1.86 10.87 7.99
CA VAL A 302 0.89 11.92 7.65
C VAL A 302 1.59 13.11 6.99
N VAL A 303 2.76 13.51 7.50
CA VAL A 303 3.60 14.57 6.90
C VAL A 303 4.03 14.20 5.48
N ALA A 304 4.46 12.97 5.26
CA ALA A 304 4.81 12.47 3.94
C ALA A 304 3.59 12.47 3.01
N GLY A 305 2.45 11.97 3.48
CA GLY A 305 1.19 11.96 2.73
C GLY A 305 0.76 13.37 2.30
N ILE A 306 0.84 14.37 3.19
CA ILE A 306 0.45 15.75 2.84
C ILE A 306 1.48 16.39 1.90
N ALA A 307 2.76 16.07 2.05
CA ALA A 307 3.80 16.56 1.14
C ALA A 307 3.59 16.02 -0.27
N VAL A 308 3.35 14.70 -0.41
CA VAL A 308 3.02 14.06 -1.68
C VAL A 308 1.73 14.63 -2.25
N TYR A 309 0.71 14.88 -1.43
CA TYR A 309 -0.51 15.54 -1.85
C TYR A 309 -0.23 16.92 -2.43
N ILE A 310 0.50 17.79 -1.73
CA ILE A 310 0.87 19.14 -2.22
C ILE A 310 1.64 19.06 -3.54
N VAL A 311 2.63 18.18 -3.63
CA VAL A 311 3.46 18.00 -4.85
C VAL A 311 2.63 17.49 -6.00
N SER A 312 1.66 16.62 -5.72
CA SER A 312 0.79 16.07 -6.76
C SER A 312 -0.10 17.17 -7.35
N GLN A 313 -0.67 18.08 -6.55
CA GLN A 313 -1.67 19.03 -7.01
C GLN A 313 -1.13 20.14 -7.95
N ASP A 314 -1.60 20.14 -9.20
CA ASP A 314 -1.35 21.21 -10.19
C ASP A 314 -1.75 22.59 -9.67
N ARG A 315 -2.87 22.64 -8.94
CA ARG A 315 -3.34 23.81 -8.21
C ARG A 315 -3.74 23.35 -6.82
N VAL A 316 -2.86 23.55 -5.84
CA VAL A 316 -3.28 23.48 -4.43
C VAL A 316 -4.20 24.67 -4.24
N ASP A 317 -5.49 24.39 -4.13
CA ASP A 317 -6.45 25.42 -3.81
C ASP A 317 -6.28 25.79 -2.33
N LEU A 318 -5.41 26.76 -2.08
CA LEU A 318 -5.17 27.34 -0.76
C LEU A 318 -6.36 28.25 -0.37
N HIS A 319 -7.59 27.73 -0.47
CA HIS A 319 -8.84 28.46 -0.20
C HIS A 319 -8.79 29.24 1.11
N SER A 320 -8.04 28.73 2.10
CA SER A 320 -7.63 29.51 3.25
C SER A 320 -6.10 29.54 3.36
N ARG A 321 -5.53 30.73 3.13
CA ARG A 321 -4.11 31.06 3.38
C ARG A 321 -3.66 30.62 4.77
N GLN A 322 -4.57 30.61 5.74
CA GLN A 322 -4.32 30.15 7.11
C GLN A 322 -3.92 28.68 7.17
N TYR A 323 -4.61 27.78 6.46
CA TYR A 323 -4.23 26.36 6.43
C TYR A 323 -2.88 26.16 5.77
N GLY A 324 -2.61 26.87 4.67
CA GLY A 324 -1.31 26.79 3.99
C GLY A 324 -0.15 27.20 4.90
N CYS A 325 -0.30 28.26 5.70
CA CYS A 325 0.73 28.68 6.66
C CYS A 325 0.94 27.63 7.77
N ARG A 326 -0.14 27.05 8.30
CA ARG A 326 -0.06 26.01 9.34
C ARG A 326 0.58 24.73 8.83
N VAL A 327 0.28 24.33 7.59
CA VAL A 327 0.91 23.16 6.97
C VAL A 327 2.37 23.44 6.62
N TRP A 328 2.70 24.67 6.23
CA TRP A 328 4.10 25.07 6.10
C TRP A 328 4.85 24.93 7.42
N ASP A 329 4.27 25.38 8.55
CA ASP A 329 4.86 25.17 9.88
C ASP A 329 5.06 23.68 10.19
N MET A 330 4.05 22.84 9.90
CA MET A 330 4.13 21.39 10.11
C MET A 330 5.23 20.73 9.27
N LEU A 331 5.32 21.05 7.97
CA LEU A 331 6.35 20.51 7.08
C LEU A 331 7.75 20.97 7.50
N ARG A 332 7.90 22.25 7.85
CA ARG A 332 9.15 22.81 8.38
C ARG A 332 9.60 22.09 9.64
N ASP A 333 8.69 21.89 10.59
CA ASP A 333 9.01 21.28 11.88
C ASP A 333 9.37 19.80 11.69
N ALA A 334 8.66 19.07 10.83
CA ALA A 334 9.02 17.70 10.49
C ALA A 334 10.38 17.62 9.78
N LEU A 335 10.67 18.54 8.85
CA LEU A 335 11.98 18.63 8.20
C LEU A 335 13.09 18.91 9.22
N PHE A 336 12.86 19.76 10.23
CA PHE A 336 13.82 19.94 11.31
C PHE A 336 14.06 18.66 12.12
N LEU A 337 13.02 17.89 12.41
CA LEU A 337 13.15 16.60 13.10
C LEU A 337 13.99 15.62 12.28
N VAL A 338 13.81 15.58 10.95
CA VAL A 338 14.66 14.79 10.03
C VAL A 338 16.10 15.31 10.05
N LEU A 339 16.34 16.61 9.81
CA LEU A 339 17.69 17.20 9.77
C LEU A 339 18.47 17.03 11.08
N ARG A 340 17.78 16.92 12.21
CA ARG A 340 18.36 16.73 13.55
C ARG A 340 18.36 15.27 14.01
N HIS A 341 18.08 14.32 13.12
CA HIS A 341 18.07 12.88 13.41
C HIS A 341 17.23 12.53 14.66
N ARG A 342 16.02 13.13 14.75
CA ARG A 342 15.10 12.91 15.88
C ARG A 342 14.15 11.73 15.68
N PHE A 343 14.01 11.27 14.44
CA PHE A 343 13.34 10.01 14.14
C PHE A 343 14.33 8.86 14.31
N LEU A 344 14.00 7.94 15.21
CA LEU A 344 14.81 6.76 15.54
C LEU A 344 14.08 5.48 15.08
N ASP A 345 14.79 4.36 15.14
CA ASP A 345 14.28 3.02 14.85
C ASP A 345 13.60 2.96 13.46
N ASP A 346 12.37 2.44 13.39
CA ASP A 346 11.60 2.25 12.16
C ASP A 346 11.26 3.57 11.43
N HIS A 347 11.34 4.71 12.12
CA HIS A 347 11.06 6.02 11.54
C HIS A 347 12.28 6.68 10.90
N GLU A 348 13.50 6.22 11.22
CA GLU A 348 14.72 6.80 10.66
C GLU A 348 14.81 6.63 9.13
N PRO A 349 14.59 5.42 8.55
CA PRO A 349 14.62 5.24 7.10
C PRO A 349 13.52 6.04 6.39
N LEU A 350 12.35 6.15 7.03
CA LEU A 350 11.24 6.95 6.51
C LEU A 350 11.61 8.44 6.47
N GLY A 351 12.32 8.96 7.47
CA GLY A 351 12.83 10.32 7.49
C GLY A 351 13.75 10.60 6.31
N LEU A 352 14.68 9.68 6.05
CA LEU A 352 15.59 9.76 4.91
C LEU A 352 14.89 9.68 3.55
N LEU A 353 13.80 8.91 3.44
CA LEU A 353 13.00 8.78 2.21
C LEU A 353 12.12 9.99 1.94
N THR A 354 11.58 10.62 3.00
CA THR A 354 10.57 11.67 2.88
C THR A 354 11.16 13.08 2.83
N ALA A 355 12.43 13.25 3.19
CA ALA A 355 13.10 14.54 3.23
C ALA A 355 12.98 15.32 1.92
N SER A 356 13.20 14.67 0.77
CA SER A 356 13.14 15.31 -0.55
C SER A 356 11.74 15.81 -0.87
N VAL A 357 10.71 14.98 -0.68
CA VAL A 357 9.31 15.35 -0.95
C VAL A 357 8.81 16.43 0.01
N ILE A 358 9.23 16.41 1.27
CA ILE A 358 8.92 17.48 2.23
C ILE A 358 9.55 18.81 1.78
N CYS A 359 10.81 18.79 1.31
CA CYS A 359 11.47 19.99 0.78
C CYS A 359 10.72 20.56 -0.42
N THR A 360 10.40 19.73 -1.40
CA THR A 360 9.67 20.14 -2.61
C THR A 360 8.26 20.65 -2.27
N ALA A 361 7.53 19.99 -1.38
CA ALA A 361 6.22 20.47 -0.93
C ALA A 361 6.32 21.83 -0.21
N THR A 362 7.34 22.01 0.62
CA THR A 362 7.61 23.29 1.32
C THR A 362 7.91 24.41 0.33
N GLU A 363 8.71 24.13 -0.69
CA GLU A 363 9.04 25.06 -1.78
C GLU A 363 7.77 25.48 -2.54
N ILE A 364 6.93 24.52 -2.94
CA ILE A 364 5.67 24.78 -3.64
C ILE A 364 4.74 25.65 -2.78
N LEU A 365 4.61 25.34 -1.48
CA LEU A 365 3.80 26.15 -0.57
C LEU A 365 4.36 27.58 -0.44
N LEU A 366 5.68 27.73 -0.32
CA LEU A 366 6.31 29.03 -0.13
C LEU A 366 6.04 29.95 -1.32
N ARG A 367 6.20 29.42 -2.55
CA ARG A 367 5.89 30.17 -3.78
C ARG A 367 4.41 30.55 -3.89
N ARG A 368 3.51 29.68 -3.43
CA ARG A 368 2.06 29.91 -3.56
C ARG A 368 1.46 30.79 -2.47
N LEU A 369 2.03 30.77 -1.26
CA LEU A 369 1.56 31.59 -0.15
C LEU A 369 1.96 33.06 -0.28
N ASP A 370 2.98 33.35 -1.08
CA ASP A 370 3.56 34.68 -1.32
C ASP A 370 3.59 35.53 -0.04
N SER A 371 4.20 34.96 0.99
CA SER A 371 4.05 35.42 2.35
C SER A 371 5.37 35.96 2.89
N PRO A 372 5.56 37.29 2.92
CA PRO A 372 6.80 37.90 3.39
C PRO A 372 7.07 37.57 4.86
N PHE A 373 6.03 37.36 5.67
CA PHE A 373 6.20 37.01 7.08
C PHE A 373 6.80 35.60 7.28
N ILE A 374 6.52 34.66 6.36
CA ILE A 374 7.11 33.32 6.42
C ILE A 374 8.62 33.44 6.19
N ILE A 375 9.04 34.20 5.17
CA ILE A 375 10.45 34.40 4.86
C ILE A 375 11.19 35.12 5.98
N ALA A 376 10.60 36.19 6.52
CA ALA A 376 11.20 36.99 7.60
C ALA A 376 11.23 36.28 8.96
N SER A 377 10.58 35.12 9.08
CA SER A 377 10.48 34.38 10.34
C SER A 377 11.84 33.88 10.83
N PRO A 378 12.13 33.96 12.15
CA PRO A 378 13.34 33.38 12.73
C PRO A 378 13.42 31.86 12.52
N TRP A 379 12.28 31.20 12.37
CA TRP A 379 12.19 29.76 12.09
C TRP A 379 12.69 29.44 10.68
N THR A 380 12.35 30.25 9.68
CA THR A 380 12.86 30.11 8.29
C THR A 380 14.34 30.38 8.22
N SER A 381 14.83 31.39 8.95
CA SER A 381 16.27 31.67 9.07
C SER A 381 17.03 30.50 9.69
N THR A 382 16.45 29.85 10.70
CA THR A 382 17.01 28.65 11.32
C THR A 382 17.01 27.48 10.35
N LEU A 383 15.93 27.27 9.59
CA LEU A 383 15.82 26.20 8.60
C LEU A 383 16.89 26.39 7.52
N ARG A 384 16.99 27.60 6.98
CA ARG A 384 18.01 27.98 6.00
C ARG A 384 19.41 27.65 6.49
N ARG A 385 19.73 27.92 7.76
CA ARG A 385 21.04 27.59 8.34
C ARG A 385 21.28 26.08 8.39
N GLU A 386 20.31 25.29 8.83
CA GLU A 386 20.44 23.82 8.89
C GLU A 386 20.56 23.21 7.49
N LEU A 387 19.77 23.68 6.52
CA LEU A 387 19.84 23.25 5.12
C LEU A 387 21.20 23.61 4.49
N LYS A 388 21.72 24.82 4.75
CA LYS A 388 23.07 25.20 4.33
C LYS A 388 24.13 24.30 4.95
N SER A 389 24.02 24.00 6.24
CA SER A 389 24.93 23.07 6.92
C SER A 389 24.90 21.68 6.29
N LEU A 390 23.73 21.17 5.92
CA LEU A 390 23.60 19.88 5.23
C LEU A 390 24.33 19.85 3.89
N ILE A 391 24.32 20.96 3.12
CA ILE A 391 25.02 21.03 1.82
C ILE A 391 26.52 21.30 2.00
N SER A 392 26.90 22.22 2.90
CA SER A 392 28.26 22.74 3.00
C SER A 392 29.22 21.83 3.75
N THR A 393 28.71 21.06 4.71
CA THR A 393 29.53 20.16 5.52
C THR A 393 29.90 18.97 4.65
N GLN A 394 31.19 18.78 4.37
CA GLN A 394 31.67 17.44 3.99
C GLN A 394 31.29 16.55 5.17
N ALA A 395 30.26 15.71 4.98
CA ALA A 395 29.77 14.86 6.05
C ALA A 395 30.97 14.13 6.65
N HIS A 396 31.24 14.37 7.94
CA HIS A 396 32.28 13.64 8.65
C HIS A 396 32.05 12.15 8.37
N GLU A 397 33.13 11.40 8.12
CA GLU A 397 33.01 9.98 7.74
C GLU A 397 32.17 9.16 8.75
N GLU A 398 32.08 9.65 9.99
CA GLU A 398 31.35 9.04 11.11
C GLU A 398 29.83 9.31 11.09
N ASP A 399 29.31 10.35 10.41
CA ASP A 399 27.87 10.65 10.38
C ASP A 399 27.19 10.04 9.14
N HIS A 400 26.94 8.73 9.22
CA HIS A 400 26.32 7.95 8.16
C HIS A 400 24.92 8.48 7.78
N TYR A 401 24.13 8.89 8.78
CA TYR A 401 22.78 9.40 8.59
C TYR A 401 22.79 10.68 7.74
N ARG A 402 23.58 11.69 8.13
CA ARG A 402 23.68 12.94 7.37
C ARG A 402 24.20 12.73 5.97
N ARG A 403 25.12 11.78 5.76
CA ARG A 403 25.61 11.43 4.43
C ARG A 403 24.50 10.89 3.53
N ILE A 404 23.68 9.95 4.02
CA ILE A 404 22.55 9.42 3.24
C ILE A 404 21.52 10.53 2.98
N LEU A 405 21.19 11.32 4.00
CA LEU A 405 20.25 12.43 3.88
C LEU A 405 20.72 13.45 2.85
N GLN A 406 22.00 13.82 2.88
CA GLN A 406 22.61 14.71 1.90
C GLN A 406 22.48 14.11 0.50
N ILE A 407 22.86 12.85 0.28
CA ILE A 407 22.77 12.21 -1.04
C ILE A 407 21.34 12.24 -1.59
N ARG A 408 20.35 11.90 -0.76
CA ARG A 408 18.95 11.76 -1.20
C ARG A 408 18.23 13.09 -1.38
N ALA A 409 18.49 14.06 -0.52
CA ALA A 409 17.74 15.32 -0.48
C ALA A 409 18.47 16.50 -1.12
N ARG A 410 19.73 16.35 -1.57
CA ARG A 410 20.58 17.46 -2.05
C ARG A 410 19.87 18.38 -3.03
N GLU A 411 19.26 17.81 -4.06
CA GLU A 411 18.60 18.58 -5.12
C GLU A 411 17.42 19.37 -4.57
N SER A 412 16.44 18.70 -3.93
CA SER A 412 15.28 19.35 -3.33
C SER A 412 15.66 20.39 -2.26
N VAL A 413 16.70 20.13 -1.46
CA VAL A 413 17.21 21.08 -0.45
C VAL A 413 17.81 22.31 -1.12
N THR A 414 18.53 22.14 -2.24
CA THR A 414 19.11 23.26 -2.99
C THR A 414 18.01 24.12 -3.60
N HIS A 415 16.97 23.52 -4.17
CA HIS A 415 15.82 24.27 -4.72
C HIS A 415 15.01 25.00 -3.65
N LEU A 416 14.79 24.38 -2.49
CA LEU A 416 14.14 25.06 -1.37
C LEU A 416 14.98 26.24 -0.87
N LEU A 417 16.30 26.06 -0.75
CA LEU A 417 17.21 27.13 -0.34
C LEU A 417 17.21 28.30 -1.32
N SER A 418 17.33 28.05 -2.62
CA SER A 418 17.30 29.12 -3.62
C SER A 418 15.99 29.88 -3.56
N THR A 419 14.86 29.18 -3.41
CA THR A 419 13.54 29.81 -3.29
C THR A 419 13.44 30.69 -2.05
N ILE A 420 13.96 30.26 -0.90
CA ILE A 420 13.98 31.08 0.33
C ILE A 420 14.85 32.34 0.14
N GLU A 421 15.97 32.23 -0.57
CA GLU A 421 16.89 33.34 -0.83
C GLU A 421 16.31 34.33 -1.84
N ASP A 422 15.74 33.84 -2.94
CA ASP A 422 15.11 34.65 -3.97
C ASP A 422 13.92 35.43 -3.41
N SER A 423 13.05 34.77 -2.63
CA SER A 423 11.93 35.43 -1.95
C SER A 423 12.36 36.42 -0.86
N GLY A 424 13.56 36.24 -0.30
CA GLY A 424 14.15 37.18 0.65
C GLY A 424 14.69 38.44 -0.03
N ASN A 425 15.27 38.29 -1.22
CA ASN A 425 15.83 39.40 -2.00
C ASN A 425 14.76 40.21 -2.75
N SER A 426 13.59 39.62 -3.01
CA SER A 426 12.45 40.31 -3.64
C SER A 426 11.65 41.16 -2.68
N LEU A 427 11.96 41.14 -1.37
CA LEU A 427 11.37 42.07 -0.41
C LEU A 427 11.88 43.47 -0.76
N PRO A 428 11.01 44.42 -1.15
CA PRO A 428 11.45 45.79 -1.41
C PRO A 428 12.08 46.33 -0.13
N ASP A 429 13.32 46.81 -0.22
CA ASP A 429 13.91 47.71 0.77
C ASP A 429 12.85 48.81 1.01
N GLU A 430 12.35 48.92 2.24
CA GLU A 430 11.15 49.66 2.66
C GLU A 430 10.66 50.78 1.71
N PRO A 431 9.33 50.88 1.54
CA PRO A 431 8.72 52.06 2.12
C PRO A 431 7.45 51.77 2.93
N ARG A 432 7.23 52.65 3.92
CA ARG A 432 6.01 52.81 4.71
C ARG A 432 4.76 52.74 3.82
N VAL A 433 3.81 51.90 4.26
CA VAL A 433 2.34 51.94 4.04
C VAL A 433 1.87 52.67 2.77
N HIS A 434 1.32 51.92 1.82
CA HIS A 434 -0.02 52.15 1.29
C HIS A 434 -0.56 50.85 0.67
N LEU A 435 -1.59 50.29 1.30
CA LEU A 435 -2.47 49.30 0.68
C LEU A 435 -3.12 49.97 -0.53
N ASP A 436 -2.86 49.48 -1.75
CA ASP A 436 -3.87 49.49 -2.83
C ASP A 436 -3.46 48.82 -4.14
N GLN A 437 -2.25 48.28 -4.32
CA GLN A 437 -1.88 47.74 -5.64
C GLN A 437 -1.08 46.44 -5.57
N LEU A 438 -1.80 45.32 -5.55
CA LEU A 438 -1.25 43.98 -5.86
C LEU A 438 -2.28 43.21 -6.69
N GLU A 439 -2.34 43.53 -7.98
CA GLU A 439 -3.01 42.70 -8.97
C GLU A 439 -2.15 42.64 -10.24
N LYS A 440 -1.91 41.40 -10.70
CA LYS A 440 -1.17 40.98 -11.92
C LYS A 440 0.31 40.63 -11.72
N CYS A 441 0.57 39.32 -11.58
CA CYS A 441 1.52 38.59 -12.43
C CYS A 441 1.42 37.08 -12.14
N MET A 442 0.81 36.32 -13.04
CA MET A 442 0.84 34.85 -13.07
C MET A 442 0.96 34.44 -14.53
N LEU A 443 2.04 33.74 -14.91
CA LEU A 443 2.07 32.81 -16.03
C LEU A 443 3.32 31.91 -15.96
N GLY A 444 3.08 30.61 -15.82
CA GLY A 444 3.76 29.53 -16.57
C GLY A 444 5.10 28.98 -16.06
N SER A 445 5.05 27.83 -15.38
CA SER A 445 5.95 26.70 -15.70
C SER A 445 5.35 25.39 -15.16
N VAL A 446 5.24 24.38 -16.02
CA VAL A 446 4.90 23.00 -15.67
C VAL A 446 6.20 22.22 -15.72
N VAL A 447 6.68 21.76 -14.57
CA VAL A 447 7.79 20.82 -14.47
C VAL A 447 7.20 19.43 -14.32
N SER A 448 7.43 18.58 -15.32
CA SER A 448 7.12 17.15 -15.28
C SER A 448 8.14 16.47 -14.36
N PHE A 449 7.68 16.02 -13.19
CA PHE A 449 8.48 15.25 -12.23
C PHE A 449 8.03 13.78 -12.26
N ARG A 450 8.96 12.85 -12.51
CA ARG A 450 8.67 11.40 -12.44
C ARG A 450 8.72 10.94 -10.98
N MET A 451 7.56 10.69 -10.39
CA MET A 451 7.37 10.12 -9.03
C MET A 451 7.86 8.66 -8.88
N SER A 452 8.57 8.08 -9.85
CA SER A 452 8.87 6.64 -9.89
C SER A 452 9.88 6.13 -8.85
N GLU A 453 10.50 7.01 -8.05
CA GLU A 453 11.61 6.63 -7.14
C GLU A 453 11.28 6.74 -5.64
N CYS A 454 10.11 7.26 -5.25
CA CYS A 454 9.69 7.32 -3.84
C CYS A 454 8.72 6.19 -3.50
N VAL A 455 9.25 4.98 -3.36
CA VAL A 455 8.47 3.82 -2.90
C VAL A 455 8.46 3.81 -1.37
N ILE A 456 7.46 4.45 -0.77
CA ILE A 456 7.13 4.25 0.65
C ILE A 456 6.11 3.11 0.69
N VAL A 457 6.58 1.88 0.94
CA VAL A 457 5.70 0.81 1.40
C VAL A 457 5.45 1.10 2.87
N ILE A 458 4.21 1.45 3.23
CA ILE A 458 3.82 1.65 4.63
C ILE A 458 3.91 0.27 5.30
N PRO A 459 4.81 0.04 6.27
CA PRO A 459 4.75 -1.17 7.05
C PRO A 459 3.42 -1.17 7.81
N ILE A 460 2.58 -2.17 7.56
CA ILE A 460 1.40 -2.42 8.38
C ILE A 460 1.94 -2.88 9.73
N ALA A 461 2.07 -1.96 10.68
CA ALA A 461 2.46 -2.31 12.04
C ALA A 461 1.45 -3.31 12.59
N ALA A 462 1.92 -4.51 12.93
CA ALA A 462 1.10 -5.44 13.71
C ALA A 462 0.74 -4.74 15.04
N PRO A 463 -0.53 -4.77 15.48
CA PRO A 463 -0.84 -4.29 16.82
C PRO A 463 0.02 -5.08 17.80
N LYS A 464 0.87 -4.39 18.57
CA LYS A 464 1.56 -5.01 19.70
C LYS A 464 0.46 -5.51 20.62
N ASP A 465 0.32 -6.84 20.77
CA ASP A 465 -0.51 -7.44 21.79
C ASP A 465 0.00 -6.94 23.15
N SER A 466 -0.63 -5.89 23.68
CA SER A 466 -0.41 -5.40 25.03
C SER A 466 -1.11 -6.36 25.98
N GLY A 467 -0.55 -7.55 26.15
CA GLY A 467 -1.14 -8.63 26.91
C GLY A 467 -0.09 -9.49 27.61
N ARG A 468 0.40 -8.99 28.77
CA ARG A 468 0.90 -9.69 29.97
C ARG A 468 2.19 -9.06 30.51
N GLU A 469 2.01 -8.13 31.45
CA GLU A 469 2.80 -8.12 32.69
C GLU A 469 2.04 -8.90 33.75
#